data_AF-A0A1H1B265-F1
#
_entry.id   AF-A0A1H1B265-F1
#
_cell.length_a   1.000
_cell.length_b   1.000
_cell.length_c   1.000
_cell.angle_alpha   90.00
_cell.angle_beta   90.00
_cell.angle_gamma   90.00
#
_symmetry.space_group_name_H-M   'P 1'
#
loop_
_entity.id
_entity.type
_entity.pdbx_description
1 polymer ?
#
loop_
_entity_poly.entity_id
_entity_poly.type
_entity_poly.pdbx_seq_one_letter_code
_entity_poly.pdbx_strand_id
1 'polypeptide(L)'
;MSSHSPDPKYDTASVAPINERWSSISKHVLNSYVEANNAFLATMGMSPPSSATEPQRKSETAAEPPVTELAFGDETWLMERSVDESDELEVGDYVRFTKPIAETDVSAFATASGDTNRLHLDEAFAGESRFGGRIAHGTLVAGTISAALARFPGVTIYLSQDLEFLAPVEVGETVTAECEILEALGDERYRLRTTVSTPGTEDEDERRTVVDGEAVVAISSSPDE
;
A
#
# COMPACT_ATOMS: atom_id res chain seq x y z
N MET A 1 40.48 -31.68 -53.98
CA MET A 1 39.19 -31.54 -53.26
C MET A 1 39.53 -31.06 -51.85
N SER A 2 39.59 -29.75 -51.66
CA SER A 2 39.77 -29.11 -50.35
C SER A 2 38.72 -28.02 -50.26
N SER A 3 37.84 -28.10 -49.25
CA SER A 3 36.83 -27.09 -48.97
C SER A 3 37.03 -26.61 -47.54
N HIS A 4 37.56 -25.39 -47.44
CA HIS A 4 37.50 -24.56 -46.25
C HIS A 4 36.05 -24.13 -46.00
N SER A 5 35.57 -24.29 -44.77
CA SER A 5 34.38 -23.57 -44.27
C SER A 5 34.81 -22.25 -43.61
N PRO A 6 34.10 -21.14 -43.81
CA PRO A 6 34.25 -19.94 -42.99
C PRO A 6 33.18 -19.88 -41.87
N ASP A 7 33.59 -19.44 -40.69
CA ASP A 7 32.71 -19.07 -39.56
C ASP A 7 31.94 -17.77 -39.86
N PRO A 8 30.66 -17.64 -39.45
CA PRO A 8 30.01 -16.35 -39.34
C PRO A 8 30.16 -15.80 -37.93
N LYS A 9 30.67 -14.57 -37.86
CA LYS A 9 30.73 -13.71 -36.67
C LYS A 9 29.32 -13.45 -36.15
N TYR A 10 29.11 -13.64 -34.84
CA TYR A 10 27.95 -13.13 -34.12
C TYR A 10 28.07 -11.62 -33.93
N ASP A 11 27.02 -10.91 -34.34
CA ASP A 11 26.85 -9.47 -34.17
C ASP A 11 26.27 -9.18 -32.77
N THR A 12 27.01 -8.41 -31.97
CA THR A 12 26.60 -8.00 -30.62
C THR A 12 25.70 -6.77 -30.72
N ALA A 13 24.40 -6.98 -30.86
CA ALA A 13 23.41 -5.93 -30.62
C ALA A 13 23.15 -5.80 -29.11
N SER A 14 23.44 -4.60 -28.59
CA SER A 14 23.22 -4.11 -27.24
C SER A 14 21.85 -4.51 -26.66
N VAL A 15 21.88 -5.23 -25.53
CA VAL A 15 20.72 -5.48 -24.67
C VAL A 15 20.73 -4.42 -23.57
N ALA A 16 19.76 -3.50 -23.60
CA ALA A 16 19.52 -2.59 -22.50
C ALA A 16 19.01 -3.38 -21.26
N PRO A 17 19.38 -2.97 -20.04
CA PRO A 17 19.11 -3.73 -18.82
C PRO A 17 17.60 -3.83 -18.52
N ILE A 18 17.22 -4.96 -17.92
CA ILE A 18 15.82 -5.35 -17.61
C ILE A 18 15.06 -4.28 -16.82
N ASN A 19 15.72 -3.54 -15.93
CA ASN A 19 15.14 -2.48 -15.10
C ASN A 19 14.50 -1.33 -15.90
N GLU A 20 15.06 -0.96 -17.05
CA GLU A 20 14.54 0.14 -17.87
C GLU A 20 13.22 -0.24 -18.56
N ARG A 21 13.05 -1.53 -18.91
CA ARG A 21 11.83 -2.04 -19.56
C ARG A 21 10.64 -2.17 -18.59
N TRP A 22 10.87 -2.49 -17.32
CA TRP A 22 9.80 -2.58 -16.32
C TRP A 22 9.22 -1.21 -15.96
N SER A 23 10.08 -0.19 -15.78
CA SER A 23 9.62 1.17 -15.46
C SER A 23 8.69 1.76 -16.54
N SER A 24 8.88 1.38 -17.81
CA SER A 24 8.04 1.82 -18.93
C SER A 24 6.68 1.13 -18.94
N ILE A 25 6.64 -0.18 -18.71
CA ILE A 25 5.39 -0.95 -18.74
C ILE A 25 4.49 -0.57 -17.57
N SER A 26 5.04 -0.45 -16.35
CA SER A 26 4.29 -0.04 -15.17
C SER A 26 3.67 1.35 -15.33
N LYS A 27 4.43 2.32 -15.89
CA LYS A 27 3.92 3.68 -16.15
C LYS A 27 2.75 3.70 -17.13
N HIS A 28 2.79 2.90 -18.20
CA HIS A 28 1.69 2.87 -19.18
C HIS A 28 0.43 2.23 -18.62
N VAL A 29 0.56 1.16 -17.83
CA VAL A 29 -0.56 0.51 -17.16
C VAL A 29 -1.16 1.46 -16.10
N LEU A 30 -0.33 2.06 -15.25
CA LEU A 30 -0.76 3.04 -14.24
C LEU A 30 -1.47 4.26 -14.86
N ASN A 31 -0.89 4.87 -15.89
CA ASN A 31 -1.53 6.00 -16.58
C ASN A 31 -2.90 5.63 -17.15
N SER A 32 -3.04 4.42 -17.71
CA SER A 32 -4.33 3.95 -18.23
C SER A 32 -5.37 3.74 -17.12
N TYR A 33 -4.95 3.30 -15.93
CA TYR A 33 -5.84 3.14 -14.77
C TYR A 33 -6.22 4.49 -14.16
N VAL A 34 -5.29 5.45 -14.06
CA VAL A 34 -5.57 6.82 -13.62
C VAL A 34 -6.60 7.48 -14.54
N GLU A 35 -6.44 7.36 -15.87
CA GLU A 35 -7.40 7.88 -16.84
C GLU A 35 -8.78 7.21 -16.71
N ALA A 36 -8.82 5.88 -16.54
CA ALA A 36 -10.07 5.15 -16.35
C ALA A 36 -10.79 5.54 -15.05
N ASN A 37 -10.04 5.71 -13.96
CA ASN A 37 -10.59 6.11 -12.68
C ASN A 37 -11.06 7.58 -12.68
N ASN A 38 -10.34 8.48 -13.35
CA ASN A 38 -10.74 9.87 -13.53
C ASN A 38 -12.05 10.00 -14.30
N ALA A 39 -12.23 9.21 -15.36
CA ALA A 39 -13.48 9.14 -16.11
C ALA A 39 -14.64 8.63 -15.23
N PHE A 40 -14.38 7.67 -14.35
CA PHE A 40 -15.37 7.12 -13.43
C PHE A 40 -15.80 8.14 -12.36
N LEU A 41 -14.85 8.85 -11.74
CA LEU A 41 -15.13 9.89 -10.74
C LEU A 41 -15.90 11.08 -11.31
N ALA A 42 -15.55 11.51 -12.53
CA ALA A 42 -16.31 12.54 -13.25
C ALA A 42 -17.76 12.11 -13.52
N THR A 43 -17.98 10.81 -13.81
CA THR A 43 -19.31 10.24 -13.98
C THR A 43 -20.12 10.23 -12.68
N MET A 44 -19.44 10.15 -11.52
CA MET A 44 -20.05 10.22 -10.19
C MET A 44 -20.25 11.66 -9.67
N GLY A 45 -19.96 12.68 -10.47
CA GLY A 45 -20.28 14.08 -10.15
C GLY A 45 -19.35 14.74 -9.13
N MET A 46 -18.18 14.17 -8.87
CA MET A 46 -17.14 14.83 -8.06
C MET A 46 -16.27 15.70 -8.96
N SER A 47 -16.22 17.01 -8.70
CA SER A 47 -15.40 17.99 -9.43
C SER A 47 -14.62 18.85 -8.43
N PRO A 48 -13.38 19.28 -8.73
CA PRO A 48 -12.52 19.99 -7.78
C PRO A 48 -13.02 21.42 -7.52
N PRO A 49 -12.94 21.93 -6.27
CA PRO A 49 -13.28 23.32 -5.96
C PRO A 49 -12.10 24.29 -6.20
N SER A 50 -12.46 25.51 -6.62
CA SER A 50 -11.57 26.64 -6.94
C SER A 50 -11.32 27.54 -5.72
N SER A 51 -10.11 28.09 -5.60
CA SER A 51 -9.60 28.92 -4.49
C SER A 51 -9.95 30.42 -4.57
N ALA A 52 -10.11 31.09 -3.39
CA ALA A 52 -9.68 32.48 -3.11
C ALA A 52 -9.94 32.97 -1.65
N THR A 53 -8.84 33.14 -0.88
CA THR A 53 -8.38 34.31 -0.05
C THR A 53 -9.03 34.73 1.31
N GLU A 54 -8.15 34.70 2.35
CA GLU A 54 -8.07 35.20 3.76
C GLU A 54 -8.42 36.71 4.10
N PRO A 55 -8.28 37.29 5.36
CA PRO A 55 -7.66 36.82 6.65
C PRO A 55 -8.28 37.18 8.06
N GLN A 56 -7.74 36.49 9.10
CA GLN A 56 -7.40 36.85 10.53
C GLN A 56 -8.45 37.04 11.68
N ARG A 57 -8.32 36.25 12.78
CA ARG A 57 -7.67 36.63 14.09
C ARG A 57 -7.96 35.64 15.26
N LYS A 58 -6.88 35.28 15.97
CA LYS A 58 -6.68 34.52 17.24
C LYS A 58 -7.79 34.49 18.32
N SER A 59 -7.98 33.32 18.95
CA SER A 59 -8.22 33.14 20.39
C SER A 59 -7.88 31.72 20.84
N GLU A 60 -6.90 31.57 21.74
CA GLU A 60 -6.64 30.33 22.50
C GLU A 60 -7.82 30.02 23.44
N THR A 61 -8.23 28.75 23.57
CA THR A 61 -8.69 28.11 24.83
C THR A 61 -8.90 26.61 24.61
N ALA A 62 -8.24 25.81 25.45
CA ALA A 62 -8.49 24.41 25.83
C ALA A 62 -8.75 23.39 24.71
N ALA A 63 -7.72 22.58 24.42
CA ALA A 63 -7.84 21.39 23.59
C ALA A 63 -8.83 20.39 24.22
N GLU A 64 -10.01 20.29 23.61
CA GLU A 64 -10.86 19.11 23.68
C GLU A 64 -10.16 17.95 22.95
N PRO A 65 -10.31 16.69 23.39
CA PRO A 65 -9.64 15.55 22.76
C PRO A 65 -10.14 15.42 21.31
N PRO A 66 -9.24 15.31 20.31
CA PRO A 66 -9.66 15.27 18.92
C PRO A 66 -10.15 13.86 18.58
N VAL A 67 -11.28 13.84 17.86
CA VAL A 67 -11.89 12.70 17.17
C VAL A 67 -12.50 11.64 18.10
N THR A 68 -13.82 11.44 17.94
CA THR A 68 -14.53 10.29 18.49
C THR A 68 -13.85 9.02 17.99
N GLU A 69 -13.17 8.32 18.90
CA GLU A 69 -12.59 7.01 18.67
C GLU A 69 -13.71 6.08 18.19
N LEU A 70 -13.84 5.92 16.87
CA LEU A 70 -14.72 4.91 16.29
C LEU A 70 -14.34 3.60 16.99
N ALA A 71 -15.32 2.83 17.47
CA ALA A 71 -15.17 1.69 18.41
C ALA A 71 -14.28 0.51 17.94
N PHE A 72 -13.46 0.72 16.92
CA PHE A 72 -12.52 -0.18 16.28
C PHE A 72 -11.08 0.33 16.49
N GLY A 73 -10.66 0.40 17.76
CA GLY A 73 -9.28 0.67 18.18
C GLY A 73 -8.75 -0.48 19.03
N ASP A 74 -7.44 -0.73 18.98
CA ASP A 74 -6.75 -1.74 19.79
C ASP A 74 -5.42 -1.15 20.28
N GLU A 75 -5.11 -1.33 21.56
CA GLU A 75 -3.92 -0.76 22.21
C GLU A 75 -2.60 -1.33 21.66
N THR A 76 -2.64 -2.48 20.98
CA THR A 76 -1.46 -3.09 20.35
C THR A 76 -1.13 -2.49 18.99
N TRP A 77 -2.01 -1.65 18.44
CA TRP A 77 -1.78 -1.04 17.14
C TRP A 77 -0.86 0.17 17.29
N LEU A 78 0.15 0.23 16.43
CA LEU A 78 1.07 1.37 16.38
C LEU A 78 0.85 2.13 15.08
N MET A 79 0.95 3.45 15.17
CA MET A 79 0.90 4.34 14.04
C MET A 79 2.04 5.36 14.14
N GLU A 80 2.65 5.64 12.99
CA GLU A 80 3.65 6.68 12.81
C GLU A 80 3.33 7.41 11.51
N ARG A 81 3.50 8.73 11.47
CA ARG A 81 3.38 9.55 10.26
C ARG A 81 4.45 10.63 10.24
N SER A 82 4.87 11.06 9.05
CA SER A 82 5.86 12.14 8.90
C SER A 82 5.26 13.53 9.04
N VAL A 83 3.96 13.69 8.78
CA VAL A 83 3.26 14.97 8.73
C VAL A 83 1.87 14.87 9.36
N ASP A 84 1.44 15.95 10.03
CA ASP A 84 0.20 15.99 10.80
C ASP A 84 -0.97 16.70 10.10
N GLU A 85 -0.71 17.56 9.11
CA GLU A 85 -1.69 18.37 8.38
C GLU A 85 -1.74 17.99 6.90
N SER A 86 -2.94 17.97 6.29
CA SER A 86 -3.14 17.53 4.89
C SER A 86 -2.57 18.51 3.87
N ASP A 87 -2.56 19.79 4.21
CA ASP A 87 -2.15 20.87 3.30
C ASP A 87 -0.62 20.95 3.17
N GLU A 88 0.11 20.19 3.99
CA GLU A 88 1.57 20.08 4.02
C GLU A 88 2.10 18.80 3.36
N LEU A 89 1.24 17.98 2.73
CA LEU A 89 1.66 16.72 2.12
C LEU A 89 2.58 16.92 0.91
N GLU A 90 3.80 16.39 1.01
CA GLU A 90 4.85 16.46 0.00
C GLU A 90 5.39 15.08 -0.39
N VAL A 91 6.20 15.04 -1.45
CA VAL A 91 6.92 13.81 -1.85
C VAL A 91 7.91 13.42 -0.76
N GLY A 92 7.87 12.15 -0.36
CA GLY A 92 8.67 11.59 0.74
C GLY A 92 7.90 11.48 2.06
N ASP A 93 6.71 12.09 2.17
CA ASP A 93 5.87 11.88 3.34
C ASP A 93 5.33 10.47 3.40
N TYR A 94 5.20 9.95 4.62
CA TYR A 94 4.78 8.57 4.83
C TYR A 94 3.86 8.39 6.04
N VAL A 95 3.11 7.29 6.00
CA VAL A 95 2.37 6.75 7.13
C VAL A 95 2.71 5.28 7.29
N ARG A 96 2.93 4.86 8.54
CA ARG A 96 3.08 3.47 8.94
C ARG A 96 1.95 3.05 9.86
N PHE A 97 1.48 1.82 9.67
CA PHE A 97 0.54 1.16 10.57
C PHE A 97 1.02 -0.25 10.87
N THR A 98 1.10 -0.58 12.16
CA THR A 98 1.60 -1.88 12.63
C THR A 98 0.54 -2.56 13.48
N LYS A 99 0.27 -3.84 13.19
CA LYS A 99 -0.55 -4.71 14.05
C LYS A 99 -0.16 -6.19 13.91
N PRO A 100 -0.43 -7.03 14.92
CA PRO A 100 -0.43 -8.49 14.75
C PRO A 100 -1.57 -8.93 13.84
N ILE A 101 -1.34 -9.95 13.00
CA ILE A 101 -2.41 -10.64 12.25
C ILE A 101 -2.93 -11.80 13.11
N ALA A 102 -3.98 -11.54 13.88
CA ALA A 102 -4.51 -12.51 14.83
C ALA A 102 -5.31 -13.63 14.16
N GLU A 103 -5.50 -14.76 14.86
CA GLU A 103 -6.38 -15.84 14.40
C GLU A 103 -7.84 -15.36 14.20
N THR A 104 -8.28 -14.40 15.01
CA THR A 104 -9.57 -13.73 14.85
C THR A 104 -9.65 -12.92 13.57
N ASP A 105 -8.56 -12.27 13.13
CA ASP A 105 -8.52 -11.56 11.84
C ASP A 105 -8.66 -12.55 10.67
N VAL A 106 -7.93 -13.68 10.73
CA VAL A 106 -7.97 -14.72 9.69
C VAL A 106 -9.36 -15.34 9.55
N SER A 107 -9.99 -15.68 10.68
CA SER A 107 -11.34 -16.26 10.69
C SER A 107 -12.42 -15.25 10.28
N ALA A 108 -12.32 -13.99 10.72
CA ALA A 108 -13.21 -12.92 10.30
C ALA A 108 -13.07 -12.62 8.80
N PHE A 109 -11.84 -12.57 8.29
CA PHE A 109 -11.58 -12.34 6.87
C PHE A 109 -12.09 -13.48 5.99
N ALA A 110 -11.90 -14.74 6.39
CA ALA A 110 -12.47 -15.88 5.67
C ALA A 110 -14.00 -15.79 5.59
N THR A 111 -14.64 -15.33 6.66
CA THR A 111 -16.10 -15.12 6.68
C THR A 111 -16.52 -13.96 5.77
N ALA A 112 -15.80 -12.84 5.82
CA ALA A 112 -16.14 -11.63 5.06
C ALA A 112 -15.87 -11.78 3.55
N SER A 113 -14.74 -12.41 3.19
CA SER A 113 -14.30 -12.58 1.80
C SER A 113 -14.85 -13.83 1.13
N GLY A 114 -15.21 -14.85 1.91
CA GLY A 114 -15.53 -16.19 1.41
C GLY A 114 -14.29 -17.05 1.09
N ASP A 115 -13.07 -16.52 1.25
CA ASP A 115 -11.85 -17.30 1.06
C ASP A 115 -11.63 -18.26 2.24
N THR A 116 -12.02 -19.52 2.01
CA THR A 116 -11.94 -20.61 2.97
C THR A 116 -10.83 -21.61 2.63
N ASN A 117 -9.79 -21.17 1.91
CA ASN A 117 -8.66 -22.03 1.60
C ASN A 117 -8.06 -22.65 2.89
N ARG A 118 -7.88 -23.97 2.88
CA ARG A 118 -7.42 -24.74 4.03
C ARG A 118 -6.05 -24.29 4.54
N LEU A 119 -5.22 -23.69 3.69
CA LEU A 119 -3.93 -23.11 4.09
C LEU A 119 -4.04 -22.06 5.21
N HIS A 120 -5.20 -21.40 5.33
CA HIS A 120 -5.44 -20.35 6.32
C HIS A 120 -6.14 -20.87 7.58
N LEU A 121 -6.86 -21.99 7.48
CA LEU A 121 -7.86 -22.40 8.48
C LEU A 121 -7.61 -23.77 9.12
N ASP A 122 -6.86 -24.65 8.45
CA ASP A 122 -6.67 -26.04 8.87
C ASP A 122 -5.19 -26.31 9.17
N GLU A 123 -4.86 -26.40 10.46
CA GLU A 123 -3.50 -26.63 10.94
C GLU A 123 -2.89 -27.94 10.43
N ALA A 124 -3.68 -29.03 10.39
CA ALA A 124 -3.19 -30.32 9.94
C ALA A 124 -2.85 -30.30 8.45
N PHE A 125 -3.70 -29.67 7.64
CA PHE A 125 -3.43 -29.49 6.22
C PHE A 125 -2.24 -28.57 5.95
N ALA A 126 -2.18 -27.45 6.66
CA ALA A 126 -1.14 -26.45 6.47
C ALA A 126 0.24 -26.96 6.94
N GLY A 127 0.27 -27.78 8.00
CA GLY A 127 1.49 -28.46 8.49
C GLY A 127 2.10 -29.44 7.49
N GLU A 128 1.29 -30.05 6.61
CA GLU A 128 1.77 -30.92 5.52
C GLU A 128 2.19 -30.12 4.27
N SER A 129 1.92 -28.81 4.24
CA SER A 129 2.27 -27.95 3.12
C SER A 129 3.75 -27.51 3.18
N ARG A 130 4.23 -26.89 2.10
CA ARG A 130 5.58 -26.29 2.07
C ARG A 130 5.82 -25.19 3.11
N PHE A 131 4.75 -24.67 3.72
CA PHE A 131 4.82 -23.60 4.72
C PHE A 131 5.01 -24.15 6.15
N GLY A 132 4.71 -25.44 6.39
CA GLY A 132 4.90 -26.07 7.70
C GLY A 132 3.91 -25.64 8.79
N GLY A 133 2.94 -24.77 8.49
CA GLY A 133 1.91 -24.28 9.39
C GLY A 133 0.93 -23.34 8.65
N ARG A 134 -0.09 -22.85 9.35
CA ARG A 134 -1.06 -21.89 8.76
C ARG A 134 -0.40 -20.56 8.44
N ILE A 135 -0.78 -19.98 7.31
CA ILE A 135 -0.38 -18.64 6.90
C ILE A 135 -1.61 -17.74 6.79
N ALA A 136 -1.45 -16.44 7.00
CA ALA A 136 -2.52 -15.47 6.79
C ALA A 136 -2.89 -15.33 5.31
N HIS A 137 -4.11 -14.88 5.01
CA HIS A 137 -4.49 -14.50 3.65
C HIS A 137 -3.63 -13.32 3.19
N GLY A 138 -3.05 -13.39 1.99
CA GLY A 138 -2.27 -12.28 1.44
C GLY A 138 -3.09 -10.98 1.37
N THR A 139 -4.36 -11.07 0.95
CA THR A 139 -5.26 -9.91 0.87
C THR A 139 -5.63 -9.35 2.25
N LEU A 140 -5.70 -10.18 3.29
CA LEU A 140 -5.86 -9.70 4.67
C LEU A 140 -4.65 -8.87 5.10
N VAL A 141 -3.44 -9.37 4.84
CA VAL A 141 -2.18 -8.66 5.12
C VAL A 141 -2.13 -7.35 4.34
N ALA A 142 -2.44 -7.37 3.04
CA ALA A 142 -2.53 -6.17 2.21
C ALA A 142 -3.61 -5.18 2.69
N GLY A 143 -4.65 -5.65 3.37
CA GLY A 143 -5.66 -4.80 4.00
C GLY A 143 -5.07 -3.80 5.02
N THR A 144 -3.91 -4.09 5.60
CA THR A 144 -3.21 -3.15 6.49
C THR A 144 -2.69 -1.91 5.76
N ILE A 145 -2.51 -1.97 4.43
CA ILE A 145 -2.25 -0.78 3.59
C ILE A 145 -3.44 0.17 3.66
N SER A 146 -4.67 -0.34 3.52
CA SER A 146 -5.88 0.49 3.68
C SER A 146 -5.97 1.10 5.08
N ALA A 147 -5.50 0.39 6.11
CA ALA A 147 -5.41 0.95 7.45
C ALA A 147 -4.41 2.10 7.49
N ALA A 148 -3.17 1.92 7.00
CA ALA A 148 -2.17 2.99 6.91
C ALA A 148 -2.69 4.22 6.13
N LEU A 149 -3.29 4.01 4.97
CA LEU A 149 -3.88 5.07 4.15
C LEU A 149 -4.91 5.92 4.92
N ALA A 150 -5.74 5.28 5.76
CA ALA A 150 -6.73 5.98 6.57
C ALA A 150 -6.13 6.82 7.73
N ARG A 151 -4.80 6.83 7.91
CA ARG A 151 -4.09 7.65 8.91
C ARG A 151 -3.27 8.79 8.28
N PHE A 152 -3.28 8.93 6.96
CA PHE A 152 -2.87 10.21 6.35
C PHE A 152 -3.78 11.32 6.87
N PRO A 153 -3.25 12.54 7.08
CA PRO A 153 -4.08 13.67 7.44
C PRO A 153 -5.06 14.00 6.30
N GLY A 154 -6.29 14.36 6.66
CA GLY A 154 -7.38 14.59 5.71
C GLY A 154 -8.20 13.34 5.39
N VAL A 155 -8.95 13.39 4.28
CA VAL A 155 -9.82 12.30 3.83
C VAL A 155 -9.16 11.59 2.65
N THR A 156 -8.76 10.34 2.85
CA THR A 156 -8.10 9.54 1.83
C THR A 156 -9.10 8.66 1.07
N ILE A 157 -9.14 8.81 -0.26
CA ILE A 157 -9.88 7.95 -1.19
C ILE A 157 -8.89 7.05 -1.92
N TYR A 158 -9.07 5.74 -1.77
CA TYR A 158 -8.19 4.72 -2.33
C TYR A 158 -8.63 4.33 -3.74
N LEU A 159 -7.92 4.84 -4.76
CA LEU A 159 -8.38 4.79 -6.15
C LEU A 159 -7.91 3.53 -6.89
N SER A 160 -6.66 3.14 -6.69
CA SER A 160 -6.09 1.93 -7.28
C SER A 160 -4.93 1.39 -6.46
N GLN A 161 -4.68 0.09 -6.62
CA GLN A 161 -3.60 -0.62 -5.95
C GLN A 161 -3.08 -1.73 -6.86
N ASP A 162 -1.76 -1.82 -6.97
CA ASP A 162 -1.02 -2.97 -7.53
C ASP A 162 -0.21 -3.66 -6.43
N LEU A 163 -0.12 -5.00 -6.43
CA LEU A 163 0.54 -5.76 -5.34
C LEU A 163 1.30 -6.97 -5.86
N GLU A 164 2.47 -7.19 -5.27
CA GLU A 164 3.24 -8.43 -5.33
C GLU A 164 3.35 -9.06 -3.94
N PHE A 165 3.01 -10.35 -3.83
CA PHE A 165 3.14 -11.11 -2.58
C PHE A 165 4.49 -11.86 -2.58
N LEU A 166 5.46 -11.35 -1.82
CA LEU A 166 6.85 -11.79 -1.86
C LEU A 166 7.14 -12.95 -0.90
N ALA A 167 6.47 -12.98 0.25
CA ALA A 167 6.67 -13.99 1.29
C ALA A 167 5.39 -14.24 2.11
N PRO A 168 5.22 -15.44 2.69
CA PRO A 168 4.10 -15.72 3.58
C PRO A 168 4.23 -14.99 4.91
N VAL A 169 3.08 -14.70 5.53
CA VAL A 169 2.98 -14.19 6.91
C VAL A 169 2.35 -15.28 7.76
N GLU A 170 2.97 -15.61 8.87
CA GLU A 170 2.45 -16.61 9.81
C GLU A 170 1.28 -16.02 10.62
N VAL A 171 0.34 -16.87 11.03
CA VAL A 171 -0.74 -16.42 11.91
C VAL A 171 -0.17 -16.01 13.27
N GLY A 172 -0.47 -14.80 13.71
CA GLY A 172 0.06 -14.18 14.93
C GLY A 172 1.28 -13.28 14.69
N GLU A 173 1.87 -13.28 13.49
CA GLU A 173 3.01 -12.42 13.16
C GLU A 173 2.57 -10.93 13.08
N THR A 174 3.45 -10.04 13.52
CA THR A 174 3.26 -8.59 13.44
C THR A 174 3.71 -8.07 12.09
N VAL A 175 2.81 -7.33 11.42
CA VAL A 175 3.09 -6.69 10.14
C VAL A 175 3.10 -5.17 10.30
N THR A 176 3.96 -4.49 9.53
CA THR A 176 3.97 -3.04 9.36
C THR A 176 3.68 -2.72 7.90
N ALA A 177 2.56 -2.07 7.64
CA ALA A 177 2.28 -1.43 6.36
C ALA A 177 2.89 -0.03 6.35
N GLU A 178 3.54 0.34 5.27
CA GLU A 178 4.09 1.67 5.01
C GLU A 178 3.56 2.17 3.68
N CYS A 179 3.08 3.42 3.67
CA CYS A 179 2.61 4.13 2.50
C CYS A 179 3.40 5.43 2.38
N GLU A 180 4.22 5.58 1.33
CA GLU A 180 5.09 6.75 1.10
C GLU A 180 4.71 7.45 -0.20
N ILE A 181 4.56 8.78 -0.18
CA ILE A 181 4.25 9.59 -1.37
C ILE A 181 5.47 9.66 -2.27
N LEU A 182 5.36 9.06 -3.47
CA LEU A 182 6.41 9.11 -4.50
C LEU A 182 6.24 10.30 -5.44
N GLU A 183 5.00 10.72 -5.69
CA GLU A 183 4.69 11.72 -6.72
C GLU A 183 3.33 12.38 -6.47
N ALA A 184 3.26 13.70 -6.64
CA ALA A 184 2.00 14.43 -6.74
C ALA A 184 1.52 14.44 -8.20
N LEU A 185 0.32 13.93 -8.44
CA LEU A 185 -0.29 13.81 -9.77
C LEU A 185 -1.21 15.00 -10.10
N GLY A 186 -1.40 15.93 -9.17
CA GLY A 186 -2.34 17.06 -9.27
C GLY A 186 -3.79 16.67 -8.94
N ASP A 187 -4.61 17.69 -8.68
CA ASP A 187 -5.99 17.55 -8.17
C ASP A 187 -6.05 16.68 -6.91
N GLU A 188 -5.19 16.97 -5.92
CA GLU A 188 -5.13 16.25 -4.63
C GLU A 188 -4.81 14.75 -4.77
N ARG A 189 -4.32 14.30 -5.93
CA ARG A 189 -3.95 12.91 -6.17
C ARG A 189 -2.46 12.68 -6.01
N TYR A 190 -2.14 11.51 -5.46
CA TYR A 190 -0.78 11.10 -5.16
C TYR A 190 -0.57 9.66 -5.62
N ARG A 191 0.64 9.38 -6.12
CA ARG A 191 1.13 8.02 -6.32
C ARG A 191 2.02 7.64 -5.15
N LEU A 192 1.71 6.53 -4.51
CA LEU A 192 2.38 6.08 -3.30
C LEU A 192 3.08 4.75 -3.55
N ARG A 193 4.23 4.56 -2.92
CA ARG A 193 4.76 3.22 -2.65
C ARG A 193 3.99 2.64 -1.49
N THR A 194 3.60 1.37 -1.59
CA THR A 194 2.94 0.66 -0.50
C THR A 194 3.69 -0.63 -0.23
N THR A 195 4.21 -0.79 0.98
CA THR A 195 4.87 -2.03 1.39
C THR A 195 4.23 -2.59 2.65
N VAL A 196 4.30 -3.90 2.82
CA VAL A 196 4.05 -4.56 4.09
C VAL A 196 5.27 -5.39 4.44
N SER A 197 5.74 -5.29 5.68
CA SER A 197 6.92 -5.99 6.17
C SER A 197 6.67 -6.65 7.52
N THR A 198 7.47 -7.65 7.84
CA THR A 198 7.53 -8.28 9.17
C THR A 198 8.96 -8.20 9.72
N PRO A 199 9.16 -8.36 11.04
CA PRO A 199 10.51 -8.49 11.60
C PRO A 199 11.30 -9.61 10.91
N GLY A 200 12.62 -9.43 10.79
CA GLY A 200 13.52 -10.43 10.24
C GLY A 200 13.56 -11.68 11.11
N THR A 201 13.82 -12.83 10.48
CA THR A 201 13.88 -14.12 11.18
C THR A 201 15.20 -14.34 11.93
N GLU A 202 16.27 -13.67 11.48
CA GLU A 202 17.61 -13.78 12.06
C GLU A 202 17.96 -12.56 12.94
N ASP A 203 17.44 -11.39 12.56
CA ASP A 203 17.61 -10.12 13.26
C ASP A 203 16.26 -9.40 13.30
N GLU A 204 15.75 -9.13 14.51
CA GLU A 204 14.47 -8.44 14.72
C GLU A 204 14.55 -6.96 14.34
N ASP A 205 15.76 -6.38 14.26
CA ASP A 205 15.99 -5.01 13.78
C ASP A 205 15.93 -4.91 12.25
N GLU A 206 16.07 -6.05 11.54
CA GLU A 206 15.85 -6.11 10.10
C GLU A 206 14.37 -6.27 9.77
N ARG A 207 13.97 -5.79 8.58
CA ARG A 207 12.61 -5.96 8.07
C ARG A 207 12.62 -6.82 6.83
N ARG A 208 11.75 -7.84 6.81
CA ARG A 208 11.47 -8.67 5.65
C ARG A 208 10.22 -8.15 4.96
N THR A 209 10.35 -7.62 3.76
CA THR A 209 9.19 -7.23 2.94
C THR A 209 8.41 -8.47 2.51
N VAL A 210 7.12 -8.49 2.81
CA VAL A 210 6.19 -9.59 2.48
C VAL A 210 5.22 -9.19 1.36
N VAL A 211 4.95 -7.89 1.21
CA VAL A 211 4.16 -7.30 0.13
C VAL A 211 4.85 -6.03 -0.37
N ASP A 212 4.96 -5.84 -1.68
CA ASP A 212 5.43 -4.61 -2.33
C ASP A 212 4.40 -4.18 -3.38
N GLY A 213 4.31 -2.88 -3.66
CA GLY A 213 3.28 -2.37 -4.57
C GLY A 213 3.25 -0.85 -4.66
N GLU A 214 2.32 -0.36 -5.48
CA GLU A 214 2.01 1.06 -5.61
C GLU A 214 0.51 1.32 -5.56
N ALA A 215 0.13 2.45 -4.98
CA ALA A 215 -1.23 2.95 -4.92
C ALA A 215 -1.37 4.28 -5.65
N VAL A 216 -2.58 4.56 -6.13
CA VAL A 216 -3.01 5.94 -6.40
C VAL A 216 -4.14 6.27 -5.45
N VAL A 217 -4.04 7.43 -4.80
CA VAL A 217 -5.03 7.93 -3.85
C VAL A 217 -5.36 9.39 -4.15
N ALA A 218 -6.52 9.84 -3.69
CA ALA A 218 -6.82 11.27 -3.54
C ALA A 218 -6.89 11.59 -2.04
N ILE A 219 -6.21 12.64 -1.60
CA ILE A 219 -6.22 13.09 -0.20
C ILE A 219 -6.63 14.56 -0.19
N SER A 220 -7.87 14.82 0.22
CA SER A 220 -8.38 16.18 0.37
C SER A 220 -8.33 16.58 1.84
N SER A 221 -8.21 17.89 2.10
CA SER A 221 -8.41 18.43 3.44
C SER A 221 -9.79 18.01 3.96
N SER A 222 -9.89 17.64 5.24
CA SER A 222 -11.21 17.40 5.83
C SER A 222 -12.00 18.69 5.75
N PRO A 223 -13.27 18.68 5.30
CA PRO A 223 -14.10 19.88 5.40
C PRO A 223 -14.13 20.32 6.86
N ASP A 224 -13.84 21.60 7.11
CA ASP A 224 -13.88 22.19 8.45
C ASP A 224 -15.17 21.74 9.17
N GLU A 225 -15.03 21.10 10.35
CA GLU A 225 -16.16 20.71 11.22
C GLU A 225 -16.96 21.92 11.73
#